data_AF-E6QXG8-F1
#
_entry.id   AF-E6QXG8-F1
#
_cell.length_a   1.000
_cell.length_b   1.000
_cell.length_c   1.000
_cell.angle_alpha   90.00
_cell.angle_beta   90.00
_cell.angle_gamma   90.00
#
_symmetry.space_group_name_H-M   'P 1'
#
loop_
_entity.id
_entity.type
_entity.pdbx_description
1 polymer ?
#
loop_
_entity_poly.entity_id
_entity_poly.type
_entity_poly.pdbx_seq_one_letter_code
_entity_poly.pdbx_strand_id
1 'polypeptide(L)'
;MSKVDALKVGETLDMPVNGKLSMHGVTQDSKTILHMVKLSGNQIQVATKLPIILNADSYGLAAGIEKLQEAAGLPVISAAVPVTFDLVFKHPV
;
A
#
# COMPACT_ATOMS: atom_id res chain seq x y z
N MET A 1 19.52 15.51 -0.49
CA MET A 1 19.35 14.65 0.69
C MET A 1 17.86 14.39 0.84
N SER A 2 17.41 13.15 0.80
CA SER A 2 15.97 12.88 0.93
C SER A 2 15.55 13.17 2.37
N LYS A 3 14.30 13.63 2.61
CA LYS A 3 13.79 13.92 3.97
C LYS A 3 13.83 12.68 4.89
N VAL A 4 13.88 11.50 4.30
CA VAL A 4 13.95 10.20 4.98
C VAL A 4 15.37 9.92 5.51
N ASP A 5 16.42 10.34 4.78
CA ASP A 5 17.82 10.15 5.21
C ASP A 5 18.20 11.01 6.42
N ALA A 6 17.47 12.11 6.62
CA ALA A 6 17.71 13.05 7.71
C ALA A 6 17.10 12.61 9.05
N LEU A 7 16.31 11.53 9.08
CA LEU A 7 15.67 11.04 10.30
C LEU A 7 16.69 10.41 11.24
N LYS A 8 16.66 10.85 12.51
CA LYS A 8 17.38 10.18 13.60
C LYS A 8 16.62 8.95 14.05
N VAL A 9 17.32 8.01 14.68
CA VAL A 9 16.70 6.79 15.22
C VAL A 9 15.57 7.17 16.20
N GLY A 10 14.39 6.58 16.00
CA GLY A 10 13.17 6.87 16.75
C GLY A 10 12.33 8.04 16.20
N GLU A 11 12.87 8.86 15.29
CA GLU A 11 12.09 9.92 14.64
C GLU A 11 11.13 9.35 13.60
N THR A 12 10.01 10.07 13.45
CA THR A 12 8.93 9.71 12.53
C THR A 12 8.68 10.79 11.49
N LEU A 13 8.22 10.39 10.31
CA LEU A 13 7.83 11.29 9.23
C LEU A 13 6.56 10.78 8.54
N ASP A 14 5.55 11.65 8.46
CA ASP A 14 4.41 11.43 7.57
C ASP A 14 4.68 12.13 6.24
N MET A 15 4.61 11.38 5.15
CA MET A 15 4.94 11.88 3.81
C MET A 15 3.88 11.49 2.79
N PRO A 16 3.31 12.47 2.04
CA PRO A 16 2.51 12.17 0.86
C PRO A 16 3.39 11.50 -0.21
N VAL A 17 2.94 10.37 -0.72
CA VAL A 17 3.60 9.61 -1.78
C VAL A 17 2.62 9.42 -2.93
N ASN A 18 3.08 9.79 -4.12
CA ASN A 18 2.41 9.48 -5.37
C ASN A 18 3.20 8.35 -6.03
N GLY A 19 2.59 7.19 -6.15
CA GLY A 19 3.16 6.01 -6.78
C GLY A 19 2.29 5.49 -7.91
N LYS A 20 2.73 4.39 -8.53
CA LYS A 20 1.93 3.63 -9.48
C LYS A 20 1.75 2.22 -8.96
N LEU A 21 0.50 1.75 -8.94
CA LEU A 21 0.18 0.36 -8.63
C LEU A 21 -0.11 -0.35 -9.94
N SER A 22 0.69 -1.36 -10.26
CA SER A 22 0.46 -2.26 -11.39
C SER A 22 -0.05 -3.59 -10.86
N MET A 23 -1.25 -3.97 -11.28
CA MET A 23 -1.90 -5.23 -10.89
C MET A 23 -2.75 -5.74 -12.04
N HIS A 24 -2.67 -7.04 -12.31
CA HIS A 24 -3.43 -7.69 -13.39
C HIS A 24 -3.28 -7.02 -14.77
N GLY A 25 -2.06 -6.57 -15.10
CA GLY A 25 -1.78 -5.90 -16.38
C GLY A 25 -2.30 -4.45 -16.48
N VAL A 26 -2.99 -3.95 -15.46
CA VAL A 26 -3.48 -2.57 -15.38
C VAL A 26 -2.62 -1.77 -14.41
N THR A 27 -2.18 -0.59 -14.83
CA THR A 27 -1.43 0.34 -13.97
C THR A 27 -2.27 1.58 -13.69
N GLN A 28 -2.38 1.93 -12.41
CA GLN A 28 -3.09 3.13 -11.95
C GLN A 28 -2.17 3.98 -11.07
N ASP A 29 -2.37 5.29 -11.09
CA ASP A 29 -1.74 6.17 -10.12
C ASP A 29 -2.38 5.96 -8.73
N SER A 30 -1.55 5.94 -7.69
CA SER A 30 -1.97 5.81 -6.30
C SER A 30 -1.36 6.91 -5.46
N LYS A 31 -2.20 7.58 -4.67
CA LYS A 31 -1.78 8.64 -3.77
C LYS A 31 -2.11 8.22 -2.35
N THR A 32 -1.13 8.30 -1.46
CA THR A 32 -1.28 7.92 -0.06
C THR A 32 -0.37 8.76 0.83
N ILE A 33 -0.59 8.69 2.13
CA ILE A 33 0.33 9.22 3.13
C ILE A 33 0.98 8.02 3.82
N LEU A 34 2.31 7.97 3.78
CA LEU A 34 3.08 6.94 4.46
C LEU A 34 3.61 7.48 5.77
N HIS A 35 3.49 6.65 6.82
CA HIS A 35 4.11 6.85 8.11
C HIS A 35 5.44 6.10 8.12
N MET A 36 6.53 6.81 8.38
CA MET A 36 7.88 6.24 8.38
C MET A 36 8.52 6.43 9.75
N VAL A 37 9.25 5.42 10.22
CA VAL A 37 9.98 5.44 11.49
C VAL A 37 11.40 4.95 11.24
N LYS A 38 12.41 5.73 11.66
CA LYS A 38 13.81 5.29 11.60
C LYS A 38 14.07 4.30 12.74
N LEU A 39 14.23 3.02 12.42
CA LEU A 39 14.43 1.97 13.43
C LEU A 39 15.89 1.89 13.90
N SER A 40 16.84 2.11 13.00
CA SER A 40 18.28 2.10 13.28
C SER A 40 19.05 2.82 12.17
N GLY A 41 20.39 2.88 12.28
CA GLY A 41 21.24 3.55 11.29
C GLY A 41 20.96 3.17 9.83
N ASN A 42 20.63 1.91 9.56
CA ASN A 42 20.37 1.37 8.22
C ASN A 42 18.96 0.79 8.01
N GLN A 43 18.03 0.95 8.97
CA GLN A 43 16.67 0.41 8.86
C GLN A 43 15.59 1.47 9.07
N ILE A 44 14.56 1.40 8.24
CA ILE A 44 13.37 2.25 8.31
C ILE A 44 12.14 1.36 8.17
N GLN A 45 11.15 1.58 9.05
CA GLN A 45 9.81 1.05 8.90
C GLN A 45 8.96 2.03 8.10
N VAL A 46 8.14 1.52 7.18
CA VAL A 46 7.26 2.29 6.32
C VAL A 46 5.89 1.62 6.34
N ALA A 47 4.87 2.34 6.81
CA ALA A 47 3.51 1.85 6.88
C ALA A 47 2.53 2.84 6.23
N THR A 48 1.38 2.35 5.79
CA THR A 48 0.28 3.22 5.38
C THR A 48 -0.28 3.98 6.58
N LYS A 49 -0.40 5.31 6.51
CA LYS A 49 -1.01 6.12 7.58
C LYS A 49 -2.52 5.85 7.70
N LEU A 50 -3.17 5.63 6.56
CA LEU A 50 -4.58 5.26 6.42
C LEU A 50 -4.71 4.16 5.37
N PRO A 51 -5.73 3.30 5.43
CA PRO A 51 -5.97 2.31 4.39
C PRO A 51 -6.11 2.95 3.01
N ILE A 52 -5.45 2.35 2.02
CA ILE A 52 -5.62 2.70 0.61
C ILE A 52 -6.81 1.91 0.10
N ILE A 53 -7.91 2.60 -0.23
CA ILE A 53 -9.09 1.94 -0.79
C ILE A 53 -8.87 1.72 -2.28
N LEU A 54 -8.71 0.46 -2.68
CA LEU A 54 -8.64 0.07 -4.08
C LEU A 54 -10.03 -0.30 -4.59
N ASN A 55 -10.34 0.04 -5.83
CA ASN A 55 -11.49 -0.52 -6.54
C ASN A 55 -10.98 -1.63 -7.46
N ALA A 56 -11.37 -2.88 -7.18
CA ALA A 56 -10.96 -4.06 -7.93
C ALA A 56 -11.38 -4.00 -9.41
N ASP A 57 -12.49 -3.33 -9.73
CA ASP A 57 -12.98 -3.15 -11.10
C ASP A 57 -11.99 -2.34 -11.93
N SER A 58 -11.33 -1.36 -11.31
CA SER A 58 -10.30 -0.52 -11.95
C SER A 58 -9.02 -1.28 -12.34
N TYR A 59 -8.89 -2.52 -11.88
CA TYR A 59 -7.78 -3.43 -12.22
C TYR A 59 -8.24 -4.67 -13.00
N GLY A 60 -9.48 -4.69 -13.51
CA GLY A 60 -10.00 -5.81 -14.31
C GLY A 60 -10.27 -7.09 -13.51
N LEU A 61 -10.48 -6.98 -12.19
CA LEU A 61 -10.67 -8.14 -11.31
C LEU A 61 -12.15 -8.52 -11.08
N ALA A 62 -13.09 -7.73 -11.60
CA ALA A 62 -14.54 -7.91 -11.38
C ALA A 62 -15.03 -9.34 -11.69
N ALA A 63 -14.69 -9.86 -12.88
CA ALA A 63 -15.08 -11.21 -13.29
C ALA A 63 -14.50 -12.32 -12.39
N GLY A 64 -13.33 -12.09 -11.79
CA GLY A 64 -12.77 -13.00 -10.80
C GLY A 64 -13.54 -12.97 -9.48
N ILE A 65 -13.95 -11.78 -9.04
CA ILE A 65 -14.75 -11.58 -7.83
C ILE A 65 -16.14 -12.23 -7.99
N GLU A 66 -16.79 -12.08 -9.14
CA GLU A 66 -18.07 -12.76 -9.43
C GLU A 66 -17.95 -14.28 -9.32
N LYS A 67 -16.89 -14.88 -9.88
CA LYS A 67 -16.65 -16.32 -9.74
C LYS A 67 -16.44 -16.74 -8.29
N LEU A 68 -15.73 -15.93 -7.49
CA LEU A 68 -15.56 -16.21 -6.06
C LEU A 68 -16.89 -16.09 -5.30
N GLN A 69 -17.72 -15.12 -5.67
CA GLN A 69 -19.06 -14.92 -5.10
C GLN A 69 -19.96 -16.13 -5.35
N GLU A 70 -20.03 -16.59 -6.60
CA GLU A 70 -20.82 -17.77 -7.00
C GLU A 70 -20.33 -19.03 -6.27
N ALA A 71 -19.01 -19.27 -6.27
CA ALA A 71 -18.42 -20.44 -5.64
C ALA A 71 -18.65 -20.48 -4.11
N ALA A 72 -18.71 -19.30 -3.47
CA ALA A 72 -18.97 -19.18 -2.04
C ALA A 72 -20.47 -19.08 -1.69
N GLY A 73 -21.37 -18.99 -2.68
CA GLY A 73 -22.80 -18.81 -2.47
C GLY A 73 -23.15 -17.48 -1.77
N LEU A 74 -22.34 -16.44 -1.97
CA LEU A 74 -22.51 -15.15 -1.28
C LEU A 74 -23.47 -14.22 -2.04
N PRO A 75 -24.31 -13.44 -1.33
CA PRO A 75 -25.22 -12.50 -1.99
C PRO A 75 -24.48 -11.32 -2.64
N VAL A 76 -23.31 -10.94 -2.11
CA VAL A 76 -22.45 -9.88 -2.65
C VAL A 76 -21.02 -10.02 -2.13
N ILE A 77 -20.04 -9.64 -2.95
CA ILE A 77 -18.67 -9.32 -2.53
C ILE A 77 -18.37 -7.88 -2.98
N SER A 78 -17.90 -7.03 -2.06
CA SER A 78 -17.54 -5.64 -2.39
C SER A 78 -16.29 -5.59 -3.29
N ALA A 79 -16.34 -4.76 -4.33
CA ALA A 79 -15.17 -4.43 -5.15
C ALA A 79 -14.23 -3.41 -4.47
N ALA A 80 -14.68 -2.73 -3.41
CA ALA A 80 -13.84 -1.83 -2.62
C ALA A 80 -13.01 -2.63 -1.61
N VAL A 81 -11.69 -2.64 -1.82
CA VAL A 81 -10.72 -3.42 -1.05
C VAL A 81 -9.78 -2.46 -0.31
N PRO A 82 -9.91 -2.33 1.03
CA PRO A 82 -8.95 -1.61 1.85
C PRO A 82 -7.62 -2.37 1.91
N VAL A 83 -6.54 -1.71 1.51
CA VAL A 83 -5.18 -2.26 1.59
C VAL A 83 -4.35 -1.45 2.57
N THR A 84 -3.67 -2.15 3.46
CA THR A 84 -2.65 -1.61 4.36
C THR A 84 -1.36 -2.38 4.14
N PHE A 85 -0.23 -1.75 4.46
CA PHE A 85 1.05 -2.44 4.51
C PHE A 85 1.92 -1.89 5.64
N ASP A 86 2.81 -2.75 6.11
CA ASP A 86 3.89 -2.44 7.04
C ASP A 86 5.15 -3.13 6.50
N LEU A 87 6.16 -2.33 6.17
CA LEU A 87 7.36 -2.78 5.47
C LEU A 87 8.59 -2.30 6.23
N VAL A 88 9.60 -3.15 6.34
CA VAL A 88 10.93 -2.75 6.84
C VAL A 88 11.91 -2.76 5.69
N PHE A 89 12.48 -1.59 5.40
CA PHE A 89 13.54 -1.42 4.41
C PHE A 89 14.89 -1.41 5.11
N LYS A 90 15.83 -2.20 4.57
CA LYS A 90 17.23 -2.23 5.02
C LYS A 90 18.12 -1.71 3.90
N HIS A 91 18.95 -0.72 4.19
CA HIS A 91 20.01 -0.34 3.27
C HIS A 91 21.20 -1.30 3.47
N PRO A 92 21.69 -1.98 2.41
CA PRO A 92 22.93 -2.75 2.51
C PRO A 92 24.06 -1.80 2.89
N VAL A 93 24.87 -2.24 3.84
CA VAL A 93 26.04 -1.52 4.36
C VAL A 93 27.25 -1.82 3.48
#